data_AF-A0AAV0YIJ0-F1
#
_entry.id   AF-A0AAV0YIJ0-F1
#
_cell.length_a   1.000
_cell.length_b   1.000
_cell.length_c   1.000
_cell.angle_alpha   90.00
_cell.angle_beta   90.00
_cell.angle_gamma   90.00
#
_symmetry.space_group_name_H-M   'P 1'
#
loop_
_entity.id
_entity.type
_entity.pdbx_description
1 polymer ?
#
loop_
_entity_poly.entity_id
_entity_poly.type
_entity_poly.pdbx_seq_one_letter_code
_entity_poly.pdbx_strand_id
1 'polypeptide(L)'
;MAESIVSLNPPKTMIQFNNPISQSAARSRARISFKPKKFRIPCIGASMARKEGEQQPSFGDTLLNNPRKNQLFDAITTSLSNCLSETNLHLTVPALKSKIRGKVRDIYDSGDYLVLVTTDRQSAFDRVLASIPFKGQVLNETSLWWFERTRHIVSNALVSAPDKNVTIAKKCSVFPVEFVARGFVTGSTDTSLWTVYNKGNRNYCGNILPDGMVKNQKLPKNILTPTTKAADHDVPVTPDEIIEKGLMTKADYAEASEKALSLFEYGQQVASEHGLILVDTKYEFGKANDGAILLIDEVHTPDSSRYWIANSYLERFQNGLEPENVDKEFLRLWFKTHCNPYEDEVLPEAPEDLVCELAWRYIFLYETITKSKFEVQSTKEAIHDRISRNVASALSSLK
;
A
#
# COMPACT_ATOMS: atom_id res chain seq x y z
N MET A 1 16.65 26.91 38.93
CA MET A 1 15.56 25.96 38.69
C MET A 1 15.24 26.00 37.21
N ALA A 2 15.74 25.02 36.46
CA ALA A 2 15.43 24.82 35.05
C ALA A 2 15.17 23.32 34.92
N GLU A 3 13.89 22.94 34.92
CA GLU A 3 13.49 21.56 34.69
C GLU A 3 13.61 21.26 33.20
N SER A 4 14.48 20.31 32.88
CA SER A 4 14.65 19.75 31.56
C SER A 4 13.39 18.98 31.16
N ILE A 5 12.72 19.43 30.09
CA ILE A 5 11.65 18.70 29.43
C ILE A 5 12.27 17.44 28.81
N VAL A 6 12.02 16.29 29.44
CA VAL A 6 12.41 14.98 28.92
C VAL A 6 11.47 14.65 27.76
N SER A 7 12.00 14.74 26.53
CA SER A 7 11.34 14.27 25.31
C SER A 7 11.14 12.75 25.36
N LEU A 8 9.91 12.28 25.09
CA LEU A 8 9.52 10.87 25.09
C LEU A 8 9.65 10.20 23.71
N ASN A 9 10.54 10.67 22.83
CA ASN A 9 10.95 9.87 21.67
C ASN A 9 11.91 8.77 22.16
N PRO A 10 11.52 7.48 22.20
CA PRO A 10 12.45 6.44 22.60
C PRO A 10 13.54 6.28 21.52
N PRO A 11 14.81 6.11 21.90
CA PRO A 11 15.87 5.77 20.96
C PRO A 11 15.60 4.39 20.31
N LYS A 12 16.04 4.23 19.05
CA LYS A 12 15.94 3.00 18.26
C LYS A 12 16.39 1.79 19.10
N THR A 13 15.50 0.87 19.44
CA THR A 13 15.84 -0.36 20.18
C THR A 13 15.51 -1.60 19.35
N MET A 14 16.50 -2.48 19.16
CA MET A 14 16.43 -3.76 18.44
C MET A 14 15.93 -4.87 19.37
N ILE A 15 15.02 -5.74 18.91
CA ILE A 15 14.55 -6.92 19.66
C ILE A 15 14.37 -8.13 18.73
N GLN A 16 14.99 -9.25 19.10
CA GLN A 16 14.82 -10.61 18.54
C GLN A 16 13.60 -11.32 19.15
N PHE A 17 12.91 -12.13 18.36
CA PHE A 17 11.88 -13.07 18.84
C PHE A 17 12.20 -14.49 18.39
N ASN A 18 12.07 -15.45 19.30
CA ASN A 18 12.06 -16.89 19.03
C ASN A 18 10.78 -17.48 19.62
N ASN A 19 10.10 -18.37 18.87
CA ASN A 19 9.39 -19.52 19.43
C ASN A 19 8.97 -20.54 18.35
N PRO A 20 8.72 -21.82 18.75
CA PRO A 20 8.88 -22.98 17.87
C PRO A 20 7.56 -23.56 17.31
N ILE A 21 7.73 -24.34 16.24
CA ILE A 21 6.73 -24.96 15.36
C ILE A 21 6.15 -26.25 15.96
N SER A 22 4.88 -26.54 15.69
CA SER A 22 4.35 -27.92 15.74
C SER A 22 3.48 -28.23 14.51
N GLN A 23 3.54 -29.49 14.07
CA GLN A 23 3.12 -30.01 12.75
C GLN A 23 1.77 -30.76 12.74
N SER A 24 1.27 -30.93 11.51
CA SER A 24 0.41 -32.01 10.98
C SER A 24 -1.11 -31.78 11.06
N ALA A 25 -1.99 -32.31 10.19
CA ALA A 25 -1.87 -33.37 9.20
C ALA A 25 -2.89 -33.18 8.05
N ALA A 26 -2.60 -33.78 6.89
CA ALA A 26 -3.39 -33.73 5.66
C ALA A 26 -4.56 -34.73 5.62
N ARG A 27 -5.68 -34.37 4.97
CA ARG A 27 -6.67 -35.32 4.42
C ARG A 27 -7.22 -34.89 3.06
N SER A 28 -7.62 -35.91 2.31
CA SER A 28 -7.76 -36.04 0.86
C SER A 28 -8.92 -35.28 0.21
N ARG A 29 -8.65 -34.78 -1.02
CA ARG A 29 -9.57 -34.11 -1.95
C ARG A 29 -10.43 -35.10 -2.76
N ALA A 30 -11.66 -34.70 -3.06
CA ALA A 30 -12.44 -35.20 -4.19
C ALA A 30 -12.74 -34.05 -5.16
N ARG A 31 -12.36 -34.21 -6.44
CA ARG A 31 -12.54 -33.22 -7.52
C ARG A 31 -13.91 -33.37 -8.18
N ILE A 32 -14.61 -32.27 -8.42
CA ILE A 32 -15.76 -32.21 -9.33
C ILE A 32 -15.47 -31.16 -10.40
N SER A 33 -15.56 -31.56 -11.67
CA SER A 33 -15.29 -30.72 -12.84
C SER A 33 -16.57 -30.08 -13.38
N PHE A 34 -16.54 -28.79 -13.72
CA PHE A 34 -17.53 -28.18 -14.60
C PHE A 34 -16.84 -27.47 -15.78
N LYS A 35 -17.31 -27.75 -17.01
CA LYS A 35 -16.84 -27.15 -18.26
C LYS A 35 -17.57 -25.82 -18.52
N PRO A 36 -16.88 -24.72 -18.91
CA PRO A 36 -17.56 -23.54 -19.45
C PRO A 36 -17.59 -23.54 -20.99
N LYS A 37 -18.71 -23.05 -21.52
CA LYS A 37 -18.96 -22.84 -22.95
C LYS A 37 -18.22 -21.57 -23.44
N LYS A 38 -17.64 -21.66 -24.64
CA LYS A 38 -16.88 -20.62 -25.34
C LYS A 38 -17.79 -19.48 -25.83
N PHE A 39 -17.36 -18.23 -25.65
CA PHE A 39 -17.82 -17.08 -26.43
C PHE A 39 -16.59 -16.39 -27.05
N ARG A 40 -16.65 -16.12 -28.36
CA ARG A 40 -15.64 -15.42 -29.17
C ARG A 40 -16.00 -13.95 -29.27
N ILE A 41 -15.00 -13.06 -29.20
CA ILE A 41 -15.10 -11.64 -29.59
C ILE A 41 -13.97 -11.35 -30.60
N PRO A 42 -14.21 -10.60 -31.70
CA PRO A 42 -13.25 -10.46 -32.80
C PRO A 42 -12.24 -9.32 -32.58
N CYS A 43 -11.01 -9.54 -33.07
CA CYS A 43 -9.93 -8.56 -33.15
C CYS A 43 -10.23 -7.49 -34.22
N ILE A 44 -9.94 -6.22 -33.89
CA ILE A 44 -9.81 -5.14 -34.88
C ILE A 44 -8.34 -4.70 -34.83
N GLY A 45 -7.61 -4.98 -35.90
CA GLY A 45 -6.28 -4.45 -36.13
C GLY A 45 -6.36 -3.08 -36.80
N ALA A 46 -5.56 -2.13 -36.34
CA ALA A 46 -5.31 -0.87 -37.03
C ALA A 46 -3.79 -0.72 -37.21
N SER A 47 -3.33 -0.87 -38.45
CA SER A 47 -2.01 -0.47 -38.91
C SER A 47 -1.99 1.06 -39.09
N MET A 48 -0.98 1.75 -38.55
CA MET A 48 -0.63 3.09 -39.01
C MET A 48 0.87 3.18 -39.29
N ALA A 49 1.16 3.64 -40.51
CA ALA A 49 2.47 3.88 -41.06
C ALA A 49 3.18 5.04 -40.33
N ARG A 50 4.50 4.89 -40.11
CA ARG A 50 5.38 5.93 -39.56
C ARG A 50 5.63 7.00 -40.62
N LYS A 51 5.42 8.27 -40.29
CA LYS A 51 6.10 9.39 -40.93
C LYS A 51 7.30 9.76 -40.07
N GLU A 52 8.49 9.69 -40.68
CA GLU A 52 9.74 10.19 -40.11
C GLU A 52 9.74 11.73 -40.12
N GLY A 53 10.29 12.35 -39.07
CA GLY A 53 10.63 13.77 -39.10
C GLY A 53 10.07 14.65 -37.98
N GLU A 54 9.90 14.16 -36.75
CA GLU A 54 9.87 15.02 -35.57
C GLU A 54 10.81 14.42 -34.52
N GLN A 55 11.87 15.15 -34.17
CA GLN A 55 12.68 14.82 -32.99
C GLN A 55 11.76 14.94 -31.77
N GLN A 56 11.31 13.79 -31.26
CA GLN A 56 10.66 13.72 -29.97
C GLN A 56 11.62 14.28 -28.91
N PRO A 57 11.16 15.16 -28.00
CA PRO A 57 11.98 15.59 -26.89
C PRO A 57 12.43 14.34 -26.13
N SER A 58 13.72 14.27 -25.78
CA SER A 58 14.19 13.24 -24.87
C SER A 58 13.35 13.34 -23.59
N PHE A 59 12.56 12.30 -23.30
CA PHE A 59 11.80 12.22 -22.07
C PHE A 59 12.79 12.09 -20.91
N GLY A 60 13.28 13.23 -20.40
CA GLY A 60 13.97 13.26 -19.12
C GLY A 60 13.01 12.78 -18.04
N ASP A 61 13.49 11.90 -17.15
CA ASP A 61 12.69 11.26 -16.11
C ASP A 61 11.75 12.27 -15.42
N THR A 62 10.45 12.03 -15.49
CA THR A 62 9.39 12.94 -14.99
C THR A 62 9.58 13.20 -13.49
N LEU A 63 10.09 12.20 -12.77
CA LEU A 63 10.43 12.29 -11.36
C LEU A 63 11.71 13.09 -11.08
N LEU A 64 12.73 13.00 -11.95
CA LEU A 64 14.05 13.62 -11.70
C LEU A 64 14.04 15.11 -12.02
N ASN A 65 13.40 15.52 -13.12
CA ASN A 65 13.45 16.90 -13.62
C ASN A 65 12.31 17.78 -13.11
N ASN A 66 11.63 17.37 -12.04
CA ASN A 66 10.50 18.10 -11.52
C ASN A 66 10.98 19.31 -10.67
N PRO A 67 10.68 20.56 -11.04
CA PRO A 67 11.10 21.74 -10.27
C PRO A 67 10.54 21.77 -8.85
N ARG A 68 9.41 21.07 -8.62
CA ARG A 68 8.80 20.90 -7.30
C ARG A 68 9.69 20.08 -6.35
N LYS A 69 10.51 19.17 -6.89
CA LYS A 69 11.47 18.38 -6.11
C LYS A 69 12.42 19.29 -5.34
N ASN A 70 13.06 20.23 -6.02
CA ASN A 70 14.04 21.14 -5.42
C ASN A 70 13.41 22.01 -4.31
N GLN A 71 12.15 22.42 -4.48
CA GLN A 71 11.43 23.22 -3.47
C GLN A 71 11.15 22.45 -2.18
N LEU A 72 10.99 21.13 -2.27
CA LEU A 72 10.69 20.27 -1.12
C LEU A 72 11.94 19.63 -0.53
N PHE A 73 13.03 19.54 -1.29
CA PHE A 73 14.22 18.80 -0.89
C PHE A 73 14.86 19.35 0.39
N ASP A 74 14.89 20.67 0.56
CA ASP A 74 15.37 21.32 1.79
C ASP A 74 14.53 20.92 3.01
N ALA A 75 13.20 20.91 2.84
CA ALA A 75 12.27 20.53 3.90
C ALA A 75 12.38 19.03 4.24
N ILE A 76 12.52 18.17 3.24
CA ILE A 76 12.72 16.72 3.39
C ILE A 76 14.02 16.46 4.16
N THR A 77 15.13 17.05 3.69
CA THR A 77 16.47 16.85 4.27
C THR A 77 16.52 17.33 5.72
N THR A 78 15.95 18.51 6.01
CA THR A 78 15.88 19.04 7.38
C THR A 78 15.01 18.18 8.31
N SER A 79 14.10 17.38 7.76
CA SER A 79 13.16 16.55 8.51
C SER A 79 13.65 15.11 8.72
N LEU A 80 14.83 14.72 8.22
CA LEU A 80 15.41 13.39 8.42
C LEU A 80 15.50 13.00 9.90
N SER A 81 15.88 13.95 10.77
CA SER A 81 15.99 13.76 12.22
C SER A 81 14.66 13.87 12.97
N ASN A 82 13.58 14.27 12.29
CA ASN A 82 12.28 14.55 12.91
C ASN A 82 11.15 13.64 12.36
N CYS A 83 11.50 12.44 11.88
CA CYS A 83 10.50 11.48 11.43
C CYS A 83 9.69 10.90 12.61
N LEU A 84 8.39 10.75 12.41
CA LEU A 84 7.50 10.07 13.36
C LEU A 84 7.73 8.57 13.30
N SER A 85 8.61 8.03 14.13
CA SER A 85 8.93 6.59 14.14
C SER A 85 8.02 5.78 15.06
N GLU A 86 7.44 6.39 16.08
CA GLU A 86 6.58 5.75 17.07
C GLU A 86 5.74 6.79 17.82
N THR A 87 4.58 6.40 18.32
CA THR A 87 3.74 7.21 19.21
C THR A 87 3.48 6.47 20.51
N ASN A 88 3.12 7.20 21.57
CA ASN A 88 2.77 6.65 22.87
C ASN A 88 1.48 7.29 23.41
N LEU A 89 0.44 7.35 22.58
CA LEU A 89 -0.78 8.11 22.90
C LEU A 89 -1.56 7.53 24.08
N HIS A 90 -1.43 6.24 24.36
CA HIS A 90 -1.98 5.59 25.56
C HIS A 90 -1.41 6.16 26.88
N LEU A 91 -0.29 6.88 26.85
CA LEU A 91 0.30 7.55 28.01
C LEU A 91 -0.13 9.02 28.13
N THR A 92 -0.57 9.64 27.04
CA THR A 92 -0.84 11.08 26.94
C THR A 92 -2.31 11.42 26.70
N VAL A 93 -3.13 10.45 26.26
CA VAL A 93 -4.55 10.61 25.97
C VAL A 93 -5.35 9.64 26.84
N PRO A 94 -6.03 10.11 27.91
CA PRO A 94 -6.70 9.25 28.89
C PRO A 94 -7.74 8.27 28.32
N ALA A 95 -8.32 8.57 27.16
CA ALA A 95 -9.31 7.70 26.52
C ALA A 95 -8.69 6.45 25.85
N LEU A 96 -7.37 6.41 25.63
CA LEU A 96 -6.70 5.34 24.89
C LEU A 96 -6.11 4.31 25.86
N LYS A 97 -6.55 3.06 25.74
CA LYS A 97 -6.25 2.01 26.74
C LYS A 97 -5.10 1.10 26.37
N SER A 98 -4.88 0.90 25.08
CA SER A 98 -3.88 -0.04 24.57
C SER A 98 -3.24 0.49 23.30
N LYS A 99 -2.07 -0.05 22.98
CA LYS A 99 -1.34 0.22 21.75
C LYS A 99 -1.00 -1.10 21.07
N ILE A 100 -1.28 -1.18 19.78
CA ILE A 100 -0.80 -2.22 18.89
C ILE A 100 0.14 -1.56 17.89
N ARG A 101 1.39 -2.02 17.82
CA ARG A 101 2.37 -1.53 16.86
C ARG A 101 2.38 -2.43 15.64
N GLY A 102 1.87 -1.93 14.52
CA GLY A 102 2.04 -2.56 13.21
C GLY A 102 3.34 -2.11 12.53
N LYS A 103 3.59 -2.65 11.32
CA LYS A 103 4.78 -2.30 10.52
C LYS A 103 4.87 -0.77 10.27
N VAL A 104 3.75 -0.16 9.91
CA VAL A 104 3.66 1.27 9.53
C VAL A 104 2.73 2.08 10.42
N ARG A 105 1.71 1.46 11.03
CA ARG A 105 0.72 2.15 11.87
C ARG A 105 0.84 1.78 13.33
N ASP A 106 0.68 2.75 14.21
CA ASP A 106 0.40 2.53 15.63
C ASP A 106 -1.13 2.65 15.81
N ILE A 107 -1.74 1.65 16.44
CA ILE A 107 -3.19 1.53 16.55
C ILE A 107 -3.56 1.58 18.03
N TYR A 108 -4.53 2.42 18.37
CA TYR A 108 -5.02 2.58 19.74
C TYR A 108 -6.51 2.31 19.83
N ASP A 109 -6.91 1.67 20.92
CA ASP A 109 -8.30 1.38 21.22
C ASP A 109 -8.86 2.42 22.21
N SER A 110 -9.93 3.13 21.83
CA SER A 110 -10.63 4.10 22.68
C SER A 110 -11.90 3.54 23.34
N GLY A 111 -12.22 2.26 23.12
CA GLY A 111 -13.50 1.64 23.45
C GLY A 111 -14.40 1.54 22.22
N ASP A 112 -14.91 2.68 21.76
CA ASP A 112 -15.89 2.73 20.65
C ASP A 112 -15.23 2.84 19.27
N TYR A 113 -14.02 3.41 19.22
CA TYR A 113 -13.29 3.69 17.99
C TYR A 113 -11.87 3.12 18.04
N LEU A 114 -11.24 3.05 16.87
CA LEU A 114 -9.80 2.86 16.72
C LEU A 114 -9.17 4.16 16.28
N VAL A 115 -8.04 4.52 16.89
CA VAL A 115 -7.18 5.62 16.44
C VAL A 115 -5.98 5.01 15.73
N LEU A 116 -5.89 5.25 14.42
CA LEU A 116 -4.84 4.77 13.54
C LEU A 116 -3.86 5.92 13.30
N VAL A 117 -2.63 5.80 13.81
CA VAL A 117 -1.55 6.75 13.56
C VAL A 117 -0.60 6.18 12.52
N THR A 118 -0.57 6.78 11.34
CA THR A 118 0.32 6.40 10.25
C THR A 118 1.68 7.06 10.44
N THR A 119 2.69 6.22 10.67
CA THR A 119 4.06 6.64 11.00
C THR A 119 4.93 6.75 9.75
N ASP A 120 6.11 7.33 9.91
CA ASP A 120 7.11 7.49 8.85
C ASP A 120 7.96 6.23 8.63
N ARG A 121 7.68 5.14 9.37
CA ARG A 121 8.39 3.86 9.20
C ARG A 121 8.18 3.30 7.80
N GLN A 122 9.28 2.97 7.13
CA GLN A 122 9.28 2.21 5.89
C GLN A 122 9.73 0.79 6.15
N SER A 123 8.90 -0.17 5.76
CA SER A 123 9.22 -1.60 5.87
C SER A 123 9.30 -2.29 4.51
N ALA A 124 10.18 -3.29 4.45
CA ALA A 124 10.23 -4.36 3.46
C ALA A 124 11.00 -5.55 4.05
N PHE A 125 10.87 -6.74 3.45
CA PHE A 125 11.50 -7.98 3.98
C PHE A 125 11.12 -8.25 5.45
N ASP A 126 9.88 -7.88 5.81
CA ASP A 126 9.34 -7.99 7.18
C ASP A 126 10.12 -7.22 8.27
N ARG A 127 10.95 -6.26 7.85
CA ARG A 127 11.77 -5.41 8.72
C ARG A 127 11.49 -3.94 8.46
N VAL A 128 11.68 -3.12 9.48
CA VAL A 128 11.72 -1.66 9.32
C VAL A 128 13.09 -1.27 8.80
N LEU A 129 13.15 -0.71 7.59
CA LEU A 129 14.39 -0.39 6.88
C LEU A 129 14.87 1.03 7.16
N ALA A 130 13.95 1.98 7.24
CA ALA A 130 14.24 3.39 7.43
C ALA A 130 13.01 4.14 7.96
N SER A 131 13.21 5.39 8.36
CA SER A 131 12.12 6.37 8.54
C SER A 131 12.19 7.37 7.39
N ILE A 132 11.06 7.60 6.73
CA ILE A 132 10.97 8.44 5.53
C ILE A 132 10.20 9.71 5.89
N PRO A 133 10.82 10.90 5.81
CA PRO A 133 10.16 12.15 6.17
C PRO A 133 8.80 12.30 5.50
N PHE A 134 7.80 12.69 6.29
CA PHE A 134 6.43 12.97 5.84
C PHE A 134 5.64 11.78 5.28
N LYS A 135 6.21 10.57 5.23
CA LYS A 135 5.54 9.39 4.68
C LYS A 135 4.19 9.16 5.35
N GLY A 136 4.14 9.20 6.69
CA GLY A 136 2.93 8.96 7.44
C GLY A 136 1.79 9.91 7.06
N GLN A 137 2.13 11.17 6.84
CA GLN A 137 1.20 12.20 6.37
C GLN A 137 0.72 11.91 4.94
N VAL A 138 1.65 11.66 4.01
CA VAL A 138 1.31 11.35 2.60
C VAL A 138 0.35 10.15 2.53
N LEU A 139 0.66 9.04 3.21
CA LEU A 139 -0.17 7.84 3.15
C LEU A 139 -1.58 8.08 3.70
N ASN A 140 -1.68 8.78 4.83
CA ASN A 140 -2.96 9.06 5.47
C ASN A 140 -3.80 10.03 4.63
N GLU A 141 -3.23 11.17 4.18
CA GLU A 141 -3.95 12.14 3.34
C GLU A 141 -4.36 11.54 1.99
N THR A 142 -3.52 10.71 1.37
CA THR A 142 -3.87 9.97 0.15
C THR A 142 -5.06 9.05 0.40
N SER A 143 -5.05 8.28 1.49
CA SER A 143 -6.15 7.40 1.84
C SER A 143 -7.44 8.17 2.12
N LEU A 144 -7.38 9.29 2.86
CA LEU A 144 -8.55 10.14 3.13
C LEU A 144 -9.18 10.68 1.84
N TRP A 145 -8.35 11.11 0.88
CA TRP A 145 -8.81 11.56 -0.42
C TRP A 145 -9.52 10.43 -1.19
N TRP A 146 -8.96 9.22 -1.20
CA TRP A 146 -9.58 8.06 -1.85
C TRP A 146 -10.84 7.58 -1.15
N PHE A 147 -10.86 7.60 0.19
CA PHE A 147 -12.04 7.25 0.97
C PHE A 147 -13.21 8.12 0.58
N GLU A 148 -13.02 9.43 0.42
CA GLU A 148 -14.08 10.34 -0.04
C GLU A 148 -14.50 10.05 -1.48
N ARG A 149 -13.53 9.91 -2.39
CA ARG A 149 -13.80 9.66 -3.82
C ARG A 149 -14.53 8.35 -4.07
N THR A 150 -14.36 7.34 -3.22
CA THR A 150 -14.91 5.99 -3.42
C THR A 150 -16.16 5.69 -2.58
N ARG A 151 -16.70 6.66 -1.85
CA ARG A 151 -17.93 6.48 -1.03
C ARG A 151 -19.13 5.98 -1.82
N HIS A 152 -19.21 6.33 -3.10
CA HIS A 152 -20.27 5.91 -4.00
C HIS A 152 -20.17 4.42 -4.41
N ILE A 153 -19.03 3.76 -4.16
CA ILE A 153 -18.77 2.35 -4.43
C ILE A 153 -18.95 1.52 -3.15
N VAL A 154 -18.36 1.97 -2.04
CA VAL A 154 -18.40 1.25 -0.77
C VAL A 154 -18.29 2.23 0.41
N SER A 155 -19.02 1.95 1.48
CA SER A 155 -18.87 2.68 2.74
C SER A 155 -17.51 2.37 3.36
N ASN A 156 -16.87 3.33 4.02
CA ASN A 156 -15.60 3.13 4.70
C ASN A 156 -15.73 3.34 6.21
N ALA A 157 -14.72 2.90 6.97
CA ALA A 157 -14.74 3.00 8.43
C ALA A 157 -14.34 4.39 8.98
N LEU A 158 -14.01 5.38 8.14
CA LEU A 158 -13.57 6.71 8.59
C LEU A 158 -14.66 7.41 9.42
N VAL A 159 -14.25 7.94 10.57
CA VAL A 159 -15.08 8.80 11.44
C VAL A 159 -14.57 10.23 11.40
N SER A 160 -13.27 10.42 11.59
CA SER A 160 -12.62 11.72 11.52
C SER A 160 -11.11 11.58 11.29
N ALA A 161 -10.47 12.67 10.90
CA ALA A 161 -9.02 12.76 10.72
C ALA A 161 -8.47 13.99 11.46
N PRO A 162 -8.23 13.89 12.79
CA PRO A 162 -7.91 15.05 13.61
C PRO A 162 -6.49 15.58 13.41
N ASP A 163 -5.63 14.81 12.77
CA ASP A 163 -4.26 15.20 12.42
C ASP A 163 -3.93 14.60 11.05
N LYS A 164 -2.96 15.20 10.33
CA LYS A 164 -2.57 14.71 9.01
C LYS A 164 -2.01 13.29 9.03
N ASN A 165 -1.51 12.81 10.18
CA ASN A 165 -1.04 11.43 10.37
C ASN A 165 -2.11 10.49 10.94
N VAL A 166 -3.32 10.98 11.26
CA VAL A 166 -4.29 10.23 12.07
C VAL A 166 -5.61 10.03 11.37
N THR A 167 -6.12 8.81 11.47
CA THR A 167 -7.50 8.44 11.14
C THR A 167 -8.16 7.83 12.38
N ILE A 168 -9.32 8.36 12.78
CA ILE A 168 -10.21 7.71 13.74
C ILE A 168 -11.24 6.91 12.94
N ALA A 169 -11.34 5.61 13.23
CA ALA A 169 -12.18 4.68 12.50
C ALA A 169 -13.16 3.93 13.41
N LYS A 170 -14.32 3.55 12.83
CA LYS A 170 -15.27 2.62 13.47
C LYS A 170 -14.63 1.24 13.62
N LYS A 171 -14.93 0.58 14.73
CA LYS A 171 -14.62 -0.84 14.88
C LYS A 171 -15.51 -1.70 13.97
N CYS A 172 -14.91 -2.74 13.41
CA CYS A 172 -15.59 -3.75 12.62
C CYS A 172 -14.85 -5.09 12.75
N SER A 173 -15.52 -6.17 12.37
CA SER A 173 -14.91 -7.50 12.30
C SER A 173 -14.14 -7.63 10.98
N VAL A 174 -12.81 -7.56 11.04
CA VAL A 174 -11.95 -7.60 9.84
C VAL A 174 -12.01 -8.98 9.19
N PHE A 175 -12.20 -9.03 7.86
CA PHE A 175 -12.07 -10.29 7.14
C PHE A 175 -10.59 -10.67 7.05
N PRO A 176 -10.21 -11.93 7.33
CA PRO A 176 -8.83 -12.40 7.30
C PRO A 176 -8.33 -12.69 5.87
N VAL A 177 -8.70 -11.82 4.92
CA VAL A 177 -8.39 -11.92 3.49
C VAL A 177 -7.98 -10.55 2.99
N GLU A 178 -6.87 -10.48 2.26
CA GLU A 178 -6.49 -9.29 1.52
C GLU A 178 -6.87 -9.47 0.05
N PHE A 179 -7.55 -8.48 -0.51
CA PHE A 179 -8.02 -8.49 -1.88
C PHE A 179 -7.02 -7.76 -2.77
N VAL A 180 -6.04 -8.49 -3.29
CA VAL A 180 -5.07 -7.92 -4.24
C VAL A 180 -5.67 -7.91 -5.64
N ALA A 181 -5.95 -6.71 -6.16
CA ALA A 181 -6.42 -6.49 -7.53
C ALA A 181 -5.22 -6.19 -8.44
N ARG A 182 -5.19 -6.80 -9.63
CA ARG A 182 -4.07 -6.67 -10.58
C ARG A 182 -4.56 -6.34 -11.98
N GLY A 183 -3.90 -5.37 -12.62
CA GLY A 183 -4.09 -5.00 -14.02
C GLY A 183 -2.92 -5.36 -14.93
N PHE A 184 -1.78 -5.77 -14.37
CA PHE A 184 -0.55 -6.08 -15.13
C PHE A 184 0.16 -7.31 -14.57
N VAL A 185 0.90 -8.01 -15.43
CA VAL A 185 1.76 -9.14 -15.06
C VAL A 185 3.13 -8.62 -14.63
N THR A 186 3.27 -8.27 -13.35
CA THR A 186 4.51 -7.68 -12.82
C THR A 186 4.88 -8.25 -11.43
N GLY A 187 5.95 -7.68 -10.85
CA GLY A 187 6.50 -8.00 -9.53
C GLY A 187 7.83 -8.74 -9.59
N SER A 188 8.53 -8.72 -8.46
CA SER A 188 9.88 -9.26 -8.27
C SER A 188 9.99 -10.28 -7.14
N THR A 189 8.93 -10.47 -6.34
CA THR A 189 8.90 -11.44 -5.24
C THR A 189 8.49 -12.82 -5.73
N ASP A 190 8.80 -13.87 -4.97
CA ASP A 190 8.45 -15.26 -5.33
C ASP A 190 6.94 -15.49 -5.45
N THR A 191 6.16 -14.72 -4.70
CA THR A 191 4.70 -14.77 -4.72
C THR A 191 4.07 -13.87 -5.77
N SER A 192 4.84 -13.02 -6.46
CA SER A 192 4.29 -12.08 -7.45
C SER A 192 3.83 -12.78 -8.73
N LEU A 193 2.84 -12.17 -9.39
CA LEU A 193 2.21 -12.72 -10.58
C LEU A 193 3.22 -13.03 -11.69
N TRP A 194 4.16 -12.12 -11.96
CA TRP A 194 5.20 -12.36 -12.96
C TRP A 194 6.10 -13.54 -12.60
N THR A 195 6.60 -13.63 -11.36
CA THR A 195 7.50 -14.72 -10.97
C THR A 195 6.83 -16.08 -11.09
N VAL A 196 5.56 -16.19 -10.67
CA VAL A 196 4.79 -17.44 -10.77
C VAL A 196 4.50 -17.80 -12.24
N TYR A 197 4.14 -16.81 -13.04
CA TYR A 197 3.89 -16.98 -14.48
C TYR A 197 5.17 -17.41 -15.24
N ASN A 198 6.30 -16.79 -14.93
CA ASN A 198 7.60 -17.08 -15.55
C ASN A 198 8.12 -18.47 -15.16
N LYS A 199 7.75 -18.99 -13.98
CA LYS A 199 8.00 -20.38 -13.57
C LYS A 199 7.08 -21.41 -14.28
N GLY A 200 6.23 -20.96 -15.22
CA GLY A 200 5.38 -21.82 -16.05
C GLY A 200 3.97 -22.03 -15.52
N ASN A 201 3.61 -21.44 -14.38
CA ASN A 201 2.26 -21.61 -13.83
C ASN A 201 1.27 -20.63 -14.48
N ARG A 202 0.24 -21.17 -15.12
CA ARG A 202 -0.85 -20.39 -15.77
C ARG A 202 -2.10 -20.24 -14.92
N ASN A 203 -2.20 -20.93 -13.79
CA ASN A 203 -3.30 -20.78 -12.86
C ASN A 203 -2.82 -20.11 -11.57
N TYR A 204 -3.23 -18.86 -11.38
CA TYR A 204 -2.86 -18.08 -10.20
C TYR A 204 -4.10 -17.62 -9.43
N CYS A 205 -4.24 -18.12 -8.21
CA CYS A 205 -5.41 -17.90 -7.35
C CYS A 205 -6.76 -18.25 -8.02
N GLY A 206 -6.78 -19.25 -8.91
CA GLY A 206 -7.97 -19.64 -9.67
C GLY A 206 -8.14 -18.92 -11.01
N ASN A 207 -7.29 -17.94 -11.33
CA ASN A 207 -7.31 -17.24 -12.61
C ASN A 207 -6.44 -17.97 -13.65
N ILE A 208 -7.02 -18.36 -14.78
CA ILE A 208 -6.28 -18.93 -15.92
C ILE A 208 -5.76 -17.80 -16.80
N LEU A 209 -4.44 -17.71 -16.91
CA LEU A 209 -3.73 -16.70 -17.70
C LEU A 209 -3.40 -17.25 -19.09
N PRO A 210 -3.47 -16.42 -20.15
CA PRO A 210 -3.07 -16.83 -21.49
C PRO A 210 -1.57 -17.10 -21.57
N ASP A 211 -1.16 -17.95 -22.50
CA ASP A 211 0.24 -18.17 -22.84
C ASP A 211 0.86 -16.95 -23.54
N GLY A 212 2.21 -16.90 -23.54
CA GLY A 212 2.98 -15.89 -24.26
C GLY A 212 3.02 -14.50 -23.63
N MET A 213 2.42 -14.29 -22.45
CA MET A 213 2.56 -13.03 -21.73
C MET A 213 4.01 -12.75 -21.33
N VAL A 214 4.39 -11.47 -21.32
CA VAL A 214 5.71 -10.98 -20.91
C VAL A 214 5.63 -10.09 -19.67
N LYS A 215 6.77 -9.83 -19.03
CA LYS A 215 6.84 -8.97 -17.83
C LYS A 215 6.31 -7.58 -18.13
N ASN A 216 5.55 -7.02 -17.20
CA ASN A 216 4.94 -5.69 -17.26
C ASN A 216 3.84 -5.54 -18.33
N GLN A 217 3.37 -6.63 -18.93
CA GLN A 217 2.25 -6.60 -19.87
C GLN A 217 0.91 -6.37 -19.14
N LYS A 218 0.04 -5.54 -19.74
CA LYS A 218 -1.35 -5.36 -19.28
C LYS A 218 -2.14 -6.67 -19.40
N LEU A 219 -2.88 -7.01 -18.36
CA LEU A 219 -3.77 -8.16 -18.34
C LEU A 219 -4.99 -7.91 -19.25
N PRO A 220 -5.56 -8.96 -19.88
CA PRO A 220 -6.78 -8.83 -20.68
C PRO A 220 -7.99 -8.33 -19.85
N LYS A 221 -8.02 -8.64 -18.56
CA LYS A 221 -9.00 -8.18 -17.58
C LYS A 221 -8.32 -8.04 -16.22
N ASN A 222 -8.79 -7.09 -15.41
CA ASN A 222 -8.43 -7.03 -14.00
C ASN A 222 -8.82 -8.33 -13.28
N ILE A 223 -7.93 -8.83 -12.43
CA ILE A 223 -8.15 -10.07 -11.66
C ILE A 223 -7.93 -9.82 -10.18
N LEU A 224 -8.57 -10.64 -9.35
CA LEU A 224 -8.28 -10.73 -7.92
C LEU A 224 -7.36 -11.91 -7.66
N THR A 225 -6.37 -11.69 -6.81
CA THR A 225 -5.41 -12.71 -6.37
C THR A 225 -5.31 -12.63 -4.85
N PRO A 226 -6.35 -13.08 -4.14
CA PRO A 226 -6.44 -12.85 -2.71
C PRO A 226 -5.35 -13.60 -1.95
N THR A 227 -5.00 -13.07 -0.79
CA THR A 227 -4.04 -13.67 0.14
C THR A 227 -4.68 -13.82 1.52
N THR A 228 -4.26 -14.84 2.27
CA THR A 228 -4.60 -14.93 3.70
C THR A 228 -3.56 -14.18 4.52
N LYS A 229 -4.01 -13.44 5.54
CA LYS A 229 -3.13 -12.86 6.56
C LYS A 229 -2.57 -13.97 7.44
N ALA A 230 -1.37 -14.47 7.15
CA ALA A 230 -0.64 -15.37 8.05
C ALA A 230 0.37 -14.58 8.90
N ALA A 231 0.85 -15.18 9.99
CA ALA A 231 1.78 -14.51 10.92
C ALA A 231 3.13 -14.16 10.25
N ASP A 232 3.61 -14.99 9.33
CA ASP A 232 4.97 -14.87 8.77
C ASP A 232 4.99 -14.24 7.37
N HIS A 233 4.02 -14.57 6.50
CA HIS A 233 3.91 -14.00 5.15
C HIS A 233 2.54 -14.24 4.54
N ASP A 234 2.09 -13.32 3.68
CA ASP A 234 0.81 -13.46 2.98
C ASP A 234 0.88 -14.60 1.94
N VAL A 235 -0.07 -15.53 2.04
CA VAL A 235 -0.12 -16.74 1.19
C VAL A 235 -1.24 -16.58 0.16
N PRO A 236 -0.94 -16.71 -1.15
CA PRO A 236 -1.97 -16.73 -2.19
C PRO A 236 -3.01 -17.83 -1.95
N VAL A 237 -4.29 -17.49 -2.07
CA VAL A 237 -5.41 -18.40 -1.81
C VAL A 237 -6.45 -18.29 -2.93
N THR A 238 -7.15 -19.38 -3.21
CA THR A 238 -8.26 -19.38 -4.16
C THR A 238 -9.59 -18.97 -3.50
N PRO A 239 -10.57 -18.47 -4.27
CA PRO A 239 -11.91 -18.21 -3.76
C PRO A 239 -12.54 -19.41 -3.03
N ASP A 240 -12.41 -20.61 -3.60
CA ASP A 240 -12.97 -21.83 -3.01
C ASP A 240 -12.32 -22.15 -1.66
N GLU A 241 -11.00 -22.04 -1.55
CA GLU A 241 -10.27 -22.24 -0.29
C GLU A 241 -10.65 -21.22 0.79
N ILE A 242 -10.97 -19.97 0.44
CA ILE A 242 -11.44 -18.96 1.39
C ILE A 242 -12.76 -19.40 2.03
N ILE A 243 -13.69 -19.92 1.23
CA ILE A 243 -15.00 -20.37 1.70
C ILE A 243 -14.87 -21.68 2.48
N GLU A 244 -14.10 -22.64 1.98
CA GLU A 244 -13.88 -23.94 2.64
C GLU A 244 -13.23 -23.80 4.02
N LYS A 245 -12.31 -22.84 4.18
CA LYS A 245 -11.66 -22.53 5.47
C LYS A 245 -12.52 -21.68 6.41
N GLY A 246 -13.72 -21.27 5.98
CA GLY A 246 -14.60 -20.42 6.79
C GLY A 246 -14.07 -19.00 7.03
N LEU A 247 -13.14 -18.53 6.20
CA LEU A 247 -12.56 -17.19 6.32
C LEU A 247 -13.58 -16.09 5.96
N MET A 248 -14.47 -16.41 5.01
CA MET A 248 -15.60 -15.56 4.63
C MET A 248 -16.78 -16.44 4.22
N THR A 249 -18.00 -15.90 4.32
CA THR A 249 -19.16 -16.54 3.68
C THR A 249 -19.12 -16.32 2.17
N LYS A 250 -19.82 -17.16 1.41
CA LYS A 250 -19.90 -17.01 -0.06
C LYS A 250 -20.50 -15.65 -0.47
N ALA A 251 -21.48 -15.17 0.29
CA ALA A 251 -22.11 -13.86 0.04
C ALA A 251 -21.13 -12.72 0.33
N ASP A 252 -20.46 -12.73 1.49
CA ASP A 252 -19.49 -11.70 1.86
C ASP A 252 -18.33 -11.64 0.87
N TYR A 253 -17.81 -12.80 0.45
CA TYR A 253 -16.70 -12.86 -0.51
C TYR A 253 -17.11 -12.31 -1.89
N ALA A 254 -18.32 -12.63 -2.35
CA ALA A 254 -18.83 -12.14 -3.63
C ALA A 254 -18.96 -10.60 -3.61
N GLU A 255 -19.57 -10.04 -2.56
CA GLU A 255 -19.75 -8.59 -2.41
C GLU A 255 -18.40 -7.86 -2.26
N ALA A 256 -17.49 -8.36 -1.43
CA ALA A 256 -16.16 -7.77 -1.26
C ALA A 256 -15.32 -7.85 -2.54
N SER A 257 -15.42 -8.96 -3.30
CA SER A 257 -14.73 -9.12 -4.57
C SER A 257 -15.23 -8.14 -5.63
N GLU A 258 -16.55 -7.96 -5.74
CA GLU A 258 -17.15 -6.98 -6.65
C GLU A 258 -16.67 -5.57 -6.30
N LYS A 259 -16.79 -5.18 -5.03
CA LYS A 259 -16.32 -3.87 -4.54
C LYS A 259 -14.83 -3.65 -4.80
N ALA A 260 -13.99 -4.66 -4.55
CA ALA A 260 -12.54 -4.56 -4.79
C ALA A 260 -12.22 -4.30 -6.28
N LEU A 261 -12.89 -5.00 -7.19
CA LEU A 261 -12.71 -4.79 -8.63
C LEU A 261 -13.24 -3.41 -9.07
N SER A 262 -14.42 -2.99 -8.59
CA SER A 262 -14.96 -1.65 -8.90
C SER A 262 -14.08 -0.52 -8.38
N LEU A 263 -13.55 -0.65 -7.15
CA LEU A 263 -12.57 0.29 -6.59
C LEU A 263 -11.32 0.36 -7.48
N PHE A 264 -10.85 -0.79 -7.98
CA PHE A 264 -9.63 -0.85 -8.77
C PHE A 264 -9.81 -0.24 -10.16
N GLU A 265 -10.94 -0.54 -10.81
CA GLU A 265 -11.31 0.06 -12.10
C GLU A 265 -11.46 1.58 -11.99
N TYR A 266 -12.16 2.07 -10.96
CA TYR A 266 -12.27 3.51 -10.70
C TYR A 266 -10.91 4.15 -10.38
N GLY A 267 -10.10 3.50 -9.56
CA GLY A 267 -8.74 3.95 -9.25
C GLY A 267 -7.85 4.03 -10.49
N GLN A 268 -7.96 3.06 -11.40
CA GLN A 268 -7.25 3.07 -12.68
C GLN A 268 -7.68 4.22 -13.58
N GLN A 269 -8.99 4.50 -13.65
CA GLN A 269 -9.50 5.62 -14.42
C GLN A 269 -8.90 6.94 -13.91
N VAL A 270 -9.06 7.22 -12.62
CA VAL A 270 -8.59 8.47 -12.00
C VAL A 270 -7.07 8.59 -12.10
N ALA A 271 -6.31 7.51 -11.88
CA ALA A 271 -4.86 7.51 -12.05
C ALA A 271 -4.47 7.87 -13.50
N SER A 272 -5.14 7.28 -14.49
CA SER A 272 -4.89 7.55 -15.91
C SER A 272 -5.18 9.00 -16.28
N GLU A 273 -6.28 9.58 -15.80
CA GLU A 273 -6.60 11.00 -15.97
C GLU A 273 -5.52 11.92 -15.38
N HIS A 274 -4.80 11.42 -14.38
CA HIS A 274 -3.80 12.17 -13.64
C HIS A 274 -2.36 11.91 -14.08
N GLY A 275 -2.14 11.12 -15.13
CA GLY A 275 -0.81 10.83 -15.70
C GLY A 275 -0.09 9.64 -15.08
N LEU A 276 -0.81 8.78 -14.37
CA LEU A 276 -0.29 7.60 -13.70
C LEU A 276 -0.99 6.33 -14.18
N ILE A 277 -0.37 5.18 -13.94
CA ILE A 277 -0.97 3.86 -14.14
C ILE A 277 -1.06 3.19 -12.76
N LEU A 278 -2.28 2.88 -12.31
CA LEU A 278 -2.49 2.02 -11.15
C LEU A 278 -2.37 0.55 -11.57
N VAL A 279 -1.29 -0.09 -11.15
CA VAL A 279 -0.82 -1.38 -11.70
C VAL A 279 -1.43 -2.56 -10.96
N ASP A 280 -1.34 -2.51 -9.64
CA ASP A 280 -1.99 -3.40 -8.69
C ASP A 280 -2.18 -2.68 -7.35
N THR A 281 -3.11 -3.17 -6.54
CA THR A 281 -3.40 -2.63 -5.22
C THR A 281 -3.97 -3.71 -4.31
N LYS A 282 -3.89 -3.48 -2.99
CA LYS A 282 -4.42 -4.35 -1.95
C LYS A 282 -5.54 -3.64 -1.21
N TYR A 283 -6.69 -4.30 -1.08
CA TYR A 283 -7.77 -3.83 -0.21
C TYR A 283 -7.96 -4.74 0.98
N GLU A 284 -8.49 -4.16 2.05
CA GLU A 284 -9.02 -4.88 3.18
C GLU A 284 -10.45 -4.43 3.46
N PHE A 285 -11.25 -5.37 3.94
CA PHE A 285 -12.64 -5.11 4.29
C PHE A 285 -12.92 -5.62 5.70
N GLY A 286 -13.88 -4.99 6.36
CA GLY A 286 -14.44 -5.47 7.61
C GLY A 286 -15.96 -5.45 7.57
N LYS A 287 -16.58 -6.20 8.48
CA LYS A 287 -18.03 -6.28 8.65
C LYS A 287 -18.45 -5.49 9.88
N ALA A 288 -19.30 -4.50 9.67
CA ALA A 288 -19.90 -3.71 10.74
C ALA A 288 -20.94 -4.53 11.52
N ASN A 289 -21.35 -4.01 12.69
CA ASN A 289 -22.31 -4.70 13.56
C ASN A 289 -23.70 -4.86 12.92
N ASP A 290 -24.07 -3.97 12.00
CA ASP A 290 -25.31 -4.05 11.20
C ASP A 290 -25.19 -4.99 9.99
N GLY A 291 -24.02 -5.61 9.80
CA GLY A 291 -23.72 -6.53 8.71
C GLY A 291 -23.15 -5.87 7.45
N ALA A 292 -23.02 -4.54 7.40
CA ALA A 292 -22.49 -3.85 6.22
C ALA A 292 -20.98 -4.12 6.03
N ILE A 293 -20.55 -4.32 4.78
CA ILE A 293 -19.13 -4.41 4.42
C ILE A 293 -18.55 -3.00 4.30
N LEU A 294 -17.54 -2.71 5.10
CA LEU A 294 -16.79 -1.47 5.14
C LEU A 294 -15.40 -1.66 4.50
N LEU A 295 -15.00 -0.70 3.67
CA LEU A 295 -13.61 -0.52 3.28
C LEU A 295 -12.81 0.02 4.47
N ILE A 296 -11.71 -0.65 4.78
CA ILE A 296 -10.85 -0.30 5.92
C ILE A 296 -9.41 -0.12 5.44
N ASP A 297 -8.48 -0.04 6.39
CA ASP A 297 -7.05 0.02 6.14
C ASP A 297 -6.63 1.30 5.39
N GLU A 298 -5.71 1.21 4.43
CA GLU A 298 -5.31 2.32 3.56
C GLU A 298 -5.69 2.00 2.11
N VAL A 299 -5.88 3.05 1.28
CA VAL A 299 -6.39 2.87 -0.07
C VAL A 299 -5.52 3.64 -1.05
N HIS A 300 -5.02 2.93 -2.07
CA HIS A 300 -4.34 3.50 -3.24
C HIS A 300 -3.13 4.39 -2.89
N THR A 301 -2.44 4.02 -1.82
CA THR A 301 -1.21 4.66 -1.35
C THR A 301 0.01 4.05 -2.04
N PRO A 302 1.20 4.68 -2.00
CA PRO A 302 2.43 4.05 -2.52
C PRO A 302 2.88 2.80 -1.73
N ASP A 303 2.37 2.57 -0.52
CA ASP A 303 2.66 1.36 0.26
C ASP A 303 1.70 0.20 -0.07
N SER A 304 0.45 0.50 -0.45
CA SER A 304 -0.60 -0.49 -0.79
C SER A 304 -0.73 -0.75 -2.29
N SER A 305 -0.17 0.12 -3.14
CA SER A 305 -0.30 0.07 -4.60
C SER A 305 1.02 0.27 -5.33
N ARG A 306 1.12 -0.33 -6.52
CA ARG A 306 2.14 0.03 -7.50
C ARG A 306 1.60 1.08 -8.47
N TYR A 307 2.35 2.15 -8.63
CA TYR A 307 2.09 3.21 -9.59
C TYR A 307 3.25 3.35 -10.57
N TRP A 308 2.93 3.42 -11.85
CA TRP A 308 3.87 3.78 -12.91
C TRP A 308 3.55 5.15 -13.50
N ILE A 309 4.56 5.82 -14.05
CA ILE A 309 4.37 7.04 -14.83
C ILE A 309 3.80 6.64 -16.20
N ALA A 310 2.66 7.22 -16.57
CA ALA A 310 1.91 6.77 -17.74
C ALA A 310 2.63 7.06 -19.07
N ASN A 311 3.27 8.21 -19.19
CA ASN A 311 3.91 8.65 -20.43
C ASN A 311 5.16 7.82 -20.80
N SER A 312 5.85 7.22 -19.83
CA SER A 312 7.07 6.44 -20.07
C SER A 312 6.81 4.93 -20.23
N TYR A 313 5.63 4.43 -19.83
CA TYR A 313 5.34 3.00 -19.83
C TYR A 313 5.49 2.32 -21.19
N LEU A 314 4.86 2.85 -22.25
CA LEU A 314 4.79 2.15 -23.54
C LEU A 314 6.17 2.00 -24.19
N GLU A 315 6.96 3.07 -24.20
CA GLU A 315 8.32 3.06 -24.74
C GLU A 315 9.21 2.08 -23.96
N ARG A 316 9.19 2.15 -22.62
CA ARG A 316 9.98 1.27 -21.76
C ARG A 316 9.58 -0.19 -21.94
N PHE A 317 8.29 -0.48 -22.01
CA PHE A 317 7.77 -1.83 -22.28
C PHE A 317 8.24 -2.37 -23.63
N GLN A 318 8.15 -1.57 -24.71
CA GLN A 318 8.61 -1.98 -26.05
C GLN A 318 10.11 -2.24 -26.12
N ASN A 319 10.89 -1.54 -25.30
CA ASN A 319 12.33 -1.70 -25.19
C ASN A 319 12.76 -2.76 -24.14
N GLY A 320 11.82 -3.47 -23.51
CA GLY A 320 12.11 -4.47 -22.48
C GLY A 320 12.67 -3.90 -21.17
N LEU A 321 12.45 -2.61 -20.90
CA LEU A 321 12.88 -1.91 -19.70
C LEU A 321 11.81 -1.96 -18.60
N GLU A 322 12.24 -1.87 -17.34
CA GLU A 322 11.31 -1.72 -16.22
C GLU A 322 10.57 -0.38 -16.28
N PRO A 323 9.25 -0.33 -16.03
CA PRO A 323 8.50 0.91 -15.93
C PRO A 323 9.06 1.87 -14.88
N GLU A 324 8.93 3.16 -15.14
CA GLU A 324 9.24 4.19 -14.15
C GLU A 324 8.20 4.12 -13.02
N ASN A 325 8.65 3.75 -11.80
CA ASN A 325 7.79 3.54 -10.64
C ASN A 325 7.98 4.62 -9.57
N VAL A 326 6.94 4.81 -8.76
CA VAL A 326 6.92 5.77 -7.65
C VAL A 326 7.04 5.08 -6.28
N ASP A 327 7.06 3.74 -6.27
CA ASP A 327 7.05 2.94 -5.06
C ASP A 327 8.46 2.68 -4.50
N LYS A 328 8.52 1.90 -3.42
CA LYS A 328 9.74 1.57 -2.66
C LYS A 328 10.64 0.50 -3.30
N GLU A 329 10.43 0.11 -4.56
CA GLU A 329 11.21 -0.98 -5.17
C GLU A 329 12.71 -0.66 -5.26
N PHE A 330 13.09 0.59 -5.51
CA PHE A 330 14.50 0.99 -5.56
C PHE A 330 15.18 0.88 -4.18
N LEU A 331 14.47 1.17 -3.09
CA LEU A 331 14.96 0.94 -1.72
C LEU A 331 15.20 -0.56 -1.49
N ARG A 332 14.24 -1.42 -1.91
CA ARG A 332 14.40 -2.88 -1.81
C ARG A 332 15.60 -3.40 -2.59
N LEU A 333 15.80 -2.91 -3.81
CA LEU A 333 16.93 -3.29 -4.64
C LEU A 333 18.26 -2.89 -3.99
N TRP A 334 18.33 -1.67 -3.44
CA TRP A 334 19.52 -1.22 -2.72
C TRP A 334 19.87 -2.16 -1.56
N PHE A 335 18.91 -2.53 -0.70
CA PHE A 335 19.20 -3.48 0.37
C PHE A 335 19.64 -4.85 -0.16
N LYS A 336 18.99 -5.39 -1.20
CA LYS A 336 19.39 -6.67 -1.80
C LYS A 336 20.80 -6.68 -2.39
N THR A 337 21.32 -5.53 -2.84
CA THR A 337 22.68 -5.45 -3.39
C THR A 337 23.75 -5.17 -2.34
N HIS A 338 23.36 -4.75 -1.12
CA HIS A 338 24.30 -4.35 -0.06
C HIS A 338 24.27 -5.26 1.17
N CYS A 339 23.28 -6.14 1.30
CA CYS A 339 23.15 -7.11 2.40
C CYS A 339 22.25 -8.29 1.99
N ASN A 340 22.20 -9.34 2.81
CA ASN A 340 21.10 -10.31 2.78
C ASN A 340 20.00 -9.87 3.76
N PRO A 341 18.93 -9.19 3.29
CA PRO A 341 17.95 -8.59 4.20
C PRO A 341 17.14 -9.60 5.02
N TYR A 342 17.14 -10.88 4.60
CA TYR A 342 16.43 -11.96 5.27
C TYR A 342 17.25 -12.67 6.35
N GLU A 343 18.59 -12.67 6.23
CA GLU A 343 19.47 -13.46 7.10
C GLU A 343 20.38 -12.59 7.96
N ASP A 344 20.79 -11.41 7.47
CA ASP A 344 21.74 -10.57 8.20
C ASP A 344 21.10 -9.99 9.47
N GLU A 345 21.76 -10.19 10.62
CA GLU A 345 21.25 -9.68 11.91
C GLU A 345 21.11 -8.15 11.92
N VAL A 346 22.10 -7.45 11.35
CA VAL A 346 22.16 -5.99 11.27
C VAL A 346 22.10 -5.58 9.81
N LEU A 347 21.15 -4.71 9.46
CA LEU A 347 21.08 -4.12 8.13
C LEU A 347 21.94 -2.84 8.08
N PRO A 348 22.56 -2.54 6.94
CA PRO A 348 23.19 -1.23 6.73
C PRO A 348 22.13 -0.13 6.80
N GLU A 349 22.51 1.07 7.26
CA GLU A 349 21.60 2.21 7.22
C GLU A 349 21.33 2.63 5.77
N ALA A 350 20.07 2.97 5.46
CA ALA A 350 19.71 3.49 4.16
C ALA A 350 20.38 4.86 3.94
N PRO A 351 21.04 5.09 2.79
CA PRO A 351 21.64 6.37 2.46
C PRO A 351 20.63 7.52 2.50
N GLU A 352 21.05 8.71 2.97
CA GLU A 352 20.15 9.86 3.11
C GLU A 352 19.53 10.29 1.78
N ASP A 353 20.30 10.26 0.69
CA ASP A 353 19.82 10.57 -0.66
C ASP A 353 18.71 9.60 -1.11
N LEU A 354 18.85 8.31 -0.76
CA LEU A 354 17.84 7.28 -1.02
C LEU A 354 16.56 7.53 -0.22
N VAL A 355 16.69 7.93 1.05
CA VAL A 355 15.56 8.29 1.93
C VAL A 355 14.84 9.54 1.42
N CYS A 356 15.60 10.58 1.05
CA CYS A 356 15.07 11.82 0.50
C CYS A 356 14.37 11.61 -0.84
N GLU A 357 14.93 10.77 -1.71
CA GLU A 357 14.31 10.39 -2.98
C GLU A 357 12.98 9.66 -2.76
N LEU A 358 12.90 8.76 -1.77
CA LEU A 358 11.65 8.06 -1.44
C LEU A 358 10.58 9.02 -0.90
N ALA A 359 10.97 9.93 0.00
CA ALA A 359 10.06 10.97 0.49
C ALA A 359 9.52 11.83 -0.65
N TRP A 360 10.39 12.24 -1.59
CA TRP A 360 9.98 12.99 -2.78
C TRP A 360 9.00 12.20 -3.64
N ARG A 361 9.27 10.93 -3.95
CA ARG A 361 8.37 10.09 -4.76
C ARG A 361 6.99 9.96 -4.12
N TYR A 362 6.94 9.80 -2.80
CA TYR A 362 5.68 9.68 -2.07
C TYR A 362 4.87 10.98 -2.15
N ILE A 363 5.52 12.13 -1.94
CA ILE A 363 4.90 13.44 -2.11
C ILE A 363 4.46 13.66 -3.56
N PHE A 364 5.29 13.29 -4.54
CA PHE A 364 4.96 13.38 -5.95
C PHE A 364 3.71 12.57 -6.29
N LEU A 365 3.58 11.34 -5.79
CA LEU A 365 2.38 10.53 -6.00
C LEU A 365 1.15 11.23 -5.42
N TYR A 366 1.23 11.70 -4.18
CA TYR A 366 0.15 12.45 -3.53
C TYR A 366 -0.25 13.68 -4.34
N GLU A 367 0.70 14.54 -4.72
CA GLU A 367 0.40 15.77 -5.46
C GLU A 367 -0.17 15.45 -6.86
N THR A 368 0.34 14.40 -7.51
CA THR A 368 -0.11 13.98 -8.83
C THR A 368 -1.52 13.41 -8.79
N ILE A 369 -1.83 12.52 -7.83
CA ILE A 369 -3.12 11.83 -7.74
C ILE A 369 -4.21 12.73 -7.15
N THR A 370 -3.88 13.59 -6.18
CA THR A 370 -4.88 14.48 -5.56
C THR A 370 -5.05 15.80 -6.30
N LYS A 371 -4.12 16.14 -7.21
CA LYS A 371 -3.97 17.47 -7.83
C LYS A 371 -3.87 18.61 -6.80
N SER A 372 -3.43 18.29 -5.59
CA SER A 372 -3.27 19.22 -4.47
C SER A 372 -1.80 19.34 -4.11
N LYS A 373 -1.35 20.51 -3.66
CA LYS A 373 0.02 20.68 -3.18
C LYS A 373 0.18 20.05 -1.81
N PHE A 374 1.32 19.42 -1.58
CA PHE A 374 1.70 18.88 -0.28
C PHE A 374 2.08 20.00 0.68
N GLU A 375 1.44 20.00 1.85
CA GLU A 375 1.67 20.97 2.91
C GLU A 375 2.71 20.42 3.89
N VAL A 376 3.90 21.03 3.89
CA VAL A 376 4.96 20.73 4.86
C VAL A 376 4.54 21.26 6.23
N GLN A 377 4.47 20.37 7.22
CA GLN A 377 4.10 20.70 8.58
C GLN A 377 5.19 21.50 9.30
N SER A 378 4.76 22.40 10.19
CA SER A 378 5.69 23.16 11.04
C SER A 378 6.38 22.23 12.05
N THR A 379 7.67 22.45 12.27
CA THR A 379 8.50 21.75 13.27
C THR A 379 8.55 22.45 14.63
N LYS A 380 7.69 23.44 14.87
CA LYS A 380 7.66 24.23 16.13
C LYS A 380 7.20 23.43 17.36
N GLU A 381 6.35 22.43 17.15
CA GLU A 381 5.83 21.52 18.17
C GLU A 381 6.29 20.10 17.81
N ALA A 382 6.62 19.29 18.81
CA ALA A 382 6.94 17.90 18.57
C ALA A 382 5.72 17.19 17.96
N ILE A 383 5.95 16.35 16.94
CA ILE A 383 4.87 15.70 16.19
C ILE A 383 3.96 14.87 17.12
N HIS A 384 4.54 14.20 18.11
CA HIS A 384 3.78 13.43 19.10
C HIS A 384 2.84 14.30 19.93
N ASP A 385 3.31 15.45 20.41
CA ASP A 385 2.51 16.36 21.25
C ASP A 385 1.33 16.93 20.45
N ARG A 386 1.60 17.35 19.20
CA ARG A 386 0.58 17.81 18.25
C ARG A 386 -0.51 16.74 18.07
N ILE A 387 -0.10 15.51 17.78
CA ILE A 387 -1.01 14.36 17.60
C ILE A 387 -1.80 14.09 18.89
N SER A 388 -1.14 14.04 20.04
CA SER A 388 -1.77 13.78 21.34
C SER A 388 -2.88 14.79 21.63
N ARG A 389 -2.60 16.09 21.44
CA ARG A 389 -3.55 17.19 21.64
C ARG A 389 -4.74 17.10 20.68
N ASN A 390 -4.47 16.88 19.38
CA ASN A 390 -5.51 16.78 18.35
C ASN A 390 -6.42 15.57 18.58
N VAL A 391 -5.84 14.40 18.92
CA VAL A 391 -6.60 13.17 19.19
C VAL A 391 -7.44 13.30 20.46
N ALA A 392 -6.89 13.88 21.54
CA ALA A 392 -7.64 14.10 22.78
C ALA A 392 -8.88 14.97 22.54
N SER A 393 -8.72 16.08 21.82
CA SER A 393 -9.83 16.99 21.47
C SER A 393 -10.90 16.31 20.61
N ALA A 394 -10.47 15.53 19.61
CA ALA A 394 -11.40 14.82 18.73
C ALA A 394 -12.19 13.75 19.47
N LEU A 395 -11.54 12.93 20.30
CA LEU A 395 -12.21 11.90 21.09
C LEU A 395 -13.17 12.49 22.13
N SER A 396 -12.86 13.67 22.71
CA SER A 396 -13.82 14.34 23.60
C SER A 396 -15.07 14.85 22.87
N SER A 397 -14.95 15.16 21.58
CA SER A 397 -16.07 15.66 20.75
C SER A 397 -16.94 14.54 20.16
N LEU A 398 -16.46 13.29 20.20
CA LEU A 398 -17.17 12.10 19.72
C LEU A 398 -17.97 11.38 20.82
N LYS A 399 -17.79 11.80 22.08
CA LYS A 399 -18.60 11.39 23.23
C LYS A 399 -19.84 12.27 23.31
#